data_AF-A0A2V3VQE1-F1
#
_entry.id   AF-A0A2V3VQE1-F1
#
_cell.length_a   1.000
_cell.length_b   1.000
_cell.length_c   1.000
_cell.angle_alpha   90.00
_cell.angle_beta   90.00
_cell.angle_gamma   90.00
#
_symmetry.space_group_name_H-M   'P 1'
#
loop_
_entity.id
_entity.type
_entity.pdbx_description
1 polymer ?
#
loop_
_entity_poly.entity_id
_entity_poly.type
_entity_poly.pdbx_seq_one_letter_code
_entity_poly.pdbx_strand_id
1 'polypeptide(L)'
;MKRTTEIVLGVTALLFQLLVIILLIPTLLFLSFKFPEFLSSKFNAPFAWGVVAVHITGFLSGVVALVMLKNTPQKAGITLLITGIFMFFLTLGATFIQTVLFVIAGSMCIVRRPTETKNDRINSM
;
A
#
# COMPACT_ATOMS: atom_id res chain seq x y z
N MET A 1 -9.30 22.51 3.80
CA MET A 1 -8.93 21.69 4.98
C MET A 1 -7.80 20.75 4.59
N LYS A 2 -6.61 20.81 5.23
CA LYS A 2 -5.45 20.00 4.82
C LYS A 2 -5.70 18.50 5.02
N ARG A 3 -5.32 17.66 4.04
CA ARG A 3 -5.33 16.18 4.11
C ARG A 3 -4.05 15.62 4.73
N THR A 4 -3.50 16.32 5.72
CA THR A 4 -2.17 16.05 6.26
C THR A 4 -2.10 14.66 6.88
N THR A 5 -3.12 14.23 7.63
CA THR A 5 -3.11 12.91 8.28
C THR A 5 -3.13 11.78 7.27
N GLU A 6 -3.98 11.85 6.24
CA GLU A 6 -4.05 10.82 5.20
C GLU A 6 -2.74 10.73 4.39
N ILE A 7 -2.14 11.88 4.09
CA ILE A 7 -0.84 11.96 3.41
C ILE A 7 0.25 11.34 4.30
N VAL A 8 0.32 11.73 5.58
CA VAL A 8 1.34 11.22 6.51
C VAL A 8 1.21 9.70 6.65
N LEU A 9 0.01 9.18 6.84
CA LEU A 9 -0.22 7.73 6.95
C LEU A 9 0.13 7.00 5.65
N GLY A 10 -0.29 7.51 4.51
CA GLY A 10 0.00 6.90 3.20
C GLY A 10 1.49 6.94 2.86
N VAL A 11 2.19 8.04 3.15
CA VAL A 11 3.65 8.14 2.98
C VAL A 11 4.37 7.21 3.94
N THR A 12 3.96 7.14 5.21
CA THR A 12 4.56 6.23 6.20
C THR A 12 4.41 4.78 5.76
N ALA A 13 3.22 4.39 5.27
CA ALA A 13 2.98 3.05 4.73
C ALA A 13 3.89 2.74 3.53
N LEU A 14 4.08 3.69 2.62
CA LEU A 14 5.00 3.53 1.49
C LEU A 14 6.46 3.43 1.90
N LEU A 15 6.88 4.14 2.95
CA LEU A 15 8.23 4.02 3.48
C LEU A 15 8.48 2.61 4.06
N PHE A 16 7.52 2.07 4.81
CA PHE A 16 7.60 0.67 5.25
C PHE A 16 7.59 -0.31 4.07
N GLN A 17 6.76 -0.07 3.06
CA GLN A 17 6.74 -0.91 1.86
C GLN A 17 8.09 -0.87 1.12
N LEU A 18 8.70 0.32 1.00
CA LEU A 18 10.01 0.49 0.38
C LEU A 18 11.10 -0.21 1.18
N LEU A 19 11.07 -0.08 2.52
CA LEU A 19 11.98 -0.79 3.42
C LEU A 19 11.88 -2.30 3.21
N VAL A 20 10.66 -2.85 3.12
CA VAL A 20 10.46 -4.28 2.86
C VAL A 20 11.08 -4.68 1.52
N ILE A 21 10.88 -3.90 0.45
CA ILE A 21 11.49 -4.20 -0.86
C ILE A 21 13.02 -4.19 -0.77
N ILE A 22 13.59 -3.16 -0.12
CA ILE A 22 15.04 -3.00 0.07
C ILE A 22 15.63 -4.16 0.89
N LEU A 23 14.91 -4.71 1.85
CA LEU A 23 15.37 -5.86 2.63
C LEU A 23 15.13 -7.19 1.90
N LEU A 24 13.99 -7.34 1.24
CA LEU A 24 13.55 -8.59 0.63
C LEU A 24 14.41 -8.99 -0.57
N ILE A 25 14.71 -8.05 -1.48
CA ILE A 25 15.47 -8.36 -2.71
C ILE A 25 16.89 -8.85 -2.39
N PRO A 26 17.71 -8.13 -1.59
CA PRO A 26 19.05 -8.60 -1.24
C PRO A 26 19.01 -9.90 -0.44
N THR A 27 18.04 -10.06 0.47
CA THR A 27 17.88 -11.30 1.24
C THR A 27 17.60 -12.49 0.32
N LEU A 28 16.69 -12.33 -0.66
CA LEU A 28 16.36 -13.39 -1.60
C LEU A 28 17.53 -13.72 -2.55
N LEU A 29 18.26 -12.70 -3.00
CA LEU A 29 19.48 -12.89 -3.80
C LEU A 29 20.54 -13.64 -2.98
N PHE A 30 20.78 -13.23 -1.74
CA PHE A 30 21.73 -13.90 -0.85
C PHE A 30 21.37 -15.37 -0.63
N LEU A 31 20.09 -15.68 -0.35
CA LEU A 31 19.60 -17.05 -0.21
C LEU A 31 19.80 -17.86 -1.51
N SER A 32 19.52 -17.26 -2.66
CA SER A 32 19.67 -17.91 -3.97
C SER A 32 21.11 -18.30 -4.27
N PHE A 33 22.10 -17.48 -3.88
CA PHE A 33 23.51 -17.75 -4.15
C PHE A 33 24.21 -18.58 -3.08
N LYS A 34 23.83 -18.42 -1.81
CA LYS A 34 24.52 -19.07 -0.68
C LYS A 34 23.86 -20.35 -0.20
N PHE A 35 22.54 -20.45 -0.33
CA PHE A 35 21.76 -21.56 0.20
C PHE A 35 20.64 -21.97 -0.79
N PRO A 36 21.01 -22.41 -2.02
CA PRO A 36 20.04 -22.76 -3.05
C PRO A 36 19.07 -23.87 -2.64
N GLU A 37 19.45 -24.71 -1.66
CA GLU A 37 18.61 -25.76 -1.09
C GLU A 37 17.27 -25.26 -0.52
N PHE A 38 17.21 -24.04 0.03
CA PHE A 38 15.95 -23.46 0.53
C PHE A 38 14.98 -23.09 -0.59
N LEU A 39 15.50 -22.79 -1.79
CA LEU A 39 14.72 -22.38 -2.96
C LEU A 39 14.58 -23.49 -4.01
N SER A 40 15.27 -24.62 -3.82
CA SER A 40 15.36 -25.76 -4.76
C SER A 40 14.02 -26.42 -5.04
N SER A 41 13.00 -26.24 -4.20
CA SER A 41 11.69 -26.82 -4.43
C SER A 41 10.99 -26.13 -5.61
N LYS A 42 10.21 -26.89 -6.39
CA LYS A 42 9.42 -26.35 -7.52
C LYS A 42 8.43 -25.26 -7.11
N PHE A 43 8.13 -25.14 -5.81
CA PHE A 43 7.19 -24.16 -5.27
C PHE A 43 7.90 -22.95 -4.64
N ASN A 44 9.02 -23.15 -3.93
CA ASN A 44 9.63 -22.12 -3.09
C ASN A 44 10.23 -20.97 -3.90
N ALA A 45 10.97 -21.27 -4.97
CA ALA A 45 11.58 -20.23 -5.80
C ALA A 45 10.52 -19.34 -6.48
N PRO A 46 9.53 -19.89 -7.23
CA PRO A 46 8.47 -19.06 -7.83
C PRO A 46 7.67 -18.28 -6.80
N PHE A 47 7.36 -18.89 -5.64
CA PHE A 47 6.64 -18.21 -4.57
C PHE A 47 7.43 -17.02 -4.01
N ALA A 48 8.72 -17.20 -3.70
CA ALA A 48 9.55 -16.14 -3.14
C ALA A 48 9.70 -14.94 -4.11
N TRP A 49 9.94 -15.21 -5.40
CA TRP A 49 9.96 -14.17 -6.43
C TRP A 49 8.57 -13.56 -6.68
N GLY A 50 7.51 -14.35 -6.53
CA GLY A 50 6.13 -13.88 -6.56
C GLY A 50 5.84 -12.86 -5.47
N VAL A 51 6.31 -13.10 -4.25
CA VAL A 51 6.19 -12.15 -3.13
C VAL A 51 6.92 -10.83 -3.46
N VAL A 52 8.10 -10.88 -4.07
CA VAL A 52 8.79 -9.67 -4.56
C VAL A 52 7.94 -8.89 -5.57
N ALA A 53 7.34 -9.59 -6.55
CA ALA A 53 6.47 -8.96 -7.54
C ALA A 53 5.23 -8.31 -6.90
N VAL A 54 4.62 -8.96 -5.91
CA VAL A 54 3.52 -8.41 -5.10
C VAL A 54 3.96 -7.12 -4.39
N HIS A 55 5.15 -7.08 -3.79
CA HIS A 55 5.62 -5.86 -3.16
C HIS A 55 5.87 -4.71 -4.15
N ILE A 56 6.45 -4.99 -5.31
CA ILE A 56 6.69 -3.96 -6.33
C ILE A 56 5.36 -3.39 -6.83
N THR A 57 4.41 -4.26 -7.18
CA THR A 57 3.09 -3.83 -7.66
C THR A 57 2.32 -3.06 -6.58
N GLY A 58 2.32 -3.53 -5.34
CA GLY A 58 1.72 -2.83 -4.21
C GLY A 58 2.34 -1.45 -3.94
N PHE A 59 3.66 -1.32 -4.10
CA PHE A 59 4.34 -0.03 -3.99
C PHE A 59 3.89 0.95 -5.07
N LEU A 60 3.85 0.50 -6.33
CA LEU A 60 3.38 1.32 -7.45
C LEU A 60 1.91 1.75 -7.26
N SER A 61 1.04 0.83 -6.84
CA SER A 61 -0.36 1.17 -6.54
C SER A 61 -0.49 2.19 -5.41
N GLY A 62 0.32 2.06 -4.35
CA GLY A 62 0.34 3.02 -3.25
C GLY A 62 0.84 4.41 -3.68
N VAL A 63 1.86 4.48 -4.53
CA VAL A 63 2.36 5.74 -5.11
C VAL A 63 1.27 6.40 -5.97
N VAL A 64 0.62 5.65 -6.86
CA VAL A 64 -0.49 6.15 -7.67
C VAL A 64 -1.62 6.68 -6.78
N ALA A 65 -1.97 5.97 -5.71
CA ALA A 65 -2.99 6.43 -4.79
C ALA A 65 -2.62 7.75 -4.08
N LEU A 66 -1.36 7.93 -3.68
CA LEU A 66 -0.90 9.20 -3.11
C LEU A 66 -0.99 10.37 -4.09
N VAL A 67 -0.64 10.15 -5.37
CA VAL A 67 -0.79 11.18 -6.41
C VAL A 67 -2.26 11.54 -6.60
N MET A 68 -3.15 10.54 -6.57
CA MET A 68 -4.60 10.73 -6.71
C MET A 68 -5.25 11.45 -5.52
N LEU A 69 -4.61 11.48 -4.35
CA LEU A 69 -5.16 12.03 -3.11
C LEU A 69 -5.57 13.52 -3.22
N LYS A 70 -4.88 14.27 -4.09
CA LYS A 70 -5.15 15.70 -4.32
C LYS A 70 -6.45 15.93 -5.10
N ASN A 71 -6.66 15.14 -6.16
CA ASN A 71 -7.72 15.41 -7.15
C ASN A 71 -8.94 14.49 -6.97
N THR A 72 -8.71 13.22 -6.61
CA THR A 72 -9.74 12.18 -6.52
C THR A 72 -9.57 11.35 -5.24
N PRO A 73 -9.73 11.97 -4.06
CA PRO A 73 -9.40 11.35 -2.78
C PRO A 73 -10.20 10.09 -2.46
N GLN A 74 -11.47 10.01 -2.88
CA GLN A 74 -12.26 8.79 -2.69
C GLN A 74 -11.69 7.61 -3.49
N LYS A 75 -11.30 7.84 -4.76
CA LYS A 75 -10.67 6.82 -5.60
C LYS A 75 -9.33 6.40 -5.01
N ALA A 76 -8.50 7.37 -4.58
CA ALA A 76 -7.26 7.11 -3.88
C ALA A 76 -7.46 6.24 -2.62
N GLY A 77 -8.50 6.54 -1.84
CA GLY A 77 -8.85 5.77 -0.64
C GLY A 77 -9.21 4.32 -0.94
N ILE A 78 -10.02 4.10 -1.98
CA ILE A 78 -10.38 2.76 -2.45
C ILE A 78 -9.14 2.01 -2.92
N THR A 79 -8.26 2.66 -3.70
CA THR A 79 -7.00 2.04 -4.15
C THR A 79 -6.13 1.61 -2.96
N LEU A 80 -5.90 2.48 -1.96
CA LEU A 80 -5.12 2.14 -0.77
C LEU A 80 -5.74 0.97 0.01
N LEU A 81 -7.07 0.98 0.16
CA LEU A 81 -7.79 -0.06 0.88
C LEU A 81 -7.65 -1.42 0.18
N ILE A 82 -7.90 -1.46 -1.13
CA ILE A 82 -7.77 -2.67 -1.95
C ILE A 82 -6.33 -3.15 -1.92
N THR A 83 -5.35 -2.28 -2.18
CA THR A 83 -3.93 -2.63 -2.12
C THR A 83 -3.57 -3.21 -0.76
N GLY A 84 -3.98 -2.59 0.36
CA GLY A 84 -3.70 -3.11 1.70
C GLY A 84 -4.24 -4.52 1.94
N ILE A 85 -5.49 -4.77 1.54
CA ILE A 85 -6.14 -6.08 1.69
C ILE A 85 -5.44 -7.14 0.83
N PHE A 86 -5.19 -6.87 -0.45
CA PHE A 86 -4.49 -7.81 -1.33
C PHE A 86 -3.07 -8.10 -0.84
N MET A 87 -2.34 -7.07 -0.43
CA MET A 87 -1.00 -7.21 0.15
C MET A 87 -1.02 -8.11 1.38
N PHE A 88 -2.02 -7.99 2.25
CA PHE A 88 -2.12 -8.81 3.46
C PHE A 88 -2.20 -10.30 3.14
N PHE A 89 -3.12 -10.68 2.24
CA PHE A 89 -3.35 -12.09 1.90
C PHE A 89 -2.21 -12.67 1.06
N LEU A 90 -1.70 -11.90 0.09
CA LEU A 90 -0.65 -12.37 -0.82
C LEU A 90 0.72 -12.50 -0.14
N THR A 91 0.95 -11.78 0.95
CA THR A 91 2.19 -11.87 1.75
C THR A 91 2.03 -12.72 3.02
N LEU A 92 0.88 -13.39 3.19
CA LEU A 92 0.56 -14.18 4.38
C LEU A 92 0.71 -13.40 5.70
N GLY A 93 0.41 -12.10 5.66
CA GLY A 93 0.50 -11.21 6.82
C GLY A 93 1.91 -10.77 7.21
N ALA A 94 2.95 -11.12 6.44
CA ALA A 94 4.33 -10.74 6.73
C ALA A 94 4.53 -9.21 6.83
N THR A 95 3.67 -8.41 6.16
CA THR A 95 3.72 -6.95 6.21
C THR A 95 2.51 -6.31 6.90
N PHE A 96 2.07 -6.90 8.00
CA PHE A 96 0.90 -6.46 8.78
C PHE A 96 0.87 -4.95 9.07
N ILE A 97 1.98 -4.39 9.57
CA ILE A 97 2.04 -2.96 9.95
C ILE A 97 1.75 -2.06 8.74
N GLN A 98 2.39 -2.34 7.61
CA GLN A 98 2.22 -1.58 6.37
C GLN A 98 0.81 -1.75 5.78
N THR A 99 0.26 -2.97 5.80
CA THR A 99 -1.14 -3.22 5.43
C THR A 99 -2.11 -2.38 6.26
N VAL A 100 -1.97 -2.38 7.58
CA VAL A 100 -2.87 -1.67 8.48
C VAL A 100 -2.84 -0.17 8.19
N LEU A 101 -1.65 0.40 7.97
CA LEU A 101 -1.52 1.81 7.60
C LEU A 101 -2.22 2.15 6.27
N PHE A 102 -2.11 1.29 5.25
CA PHE A 102 -2.84 1.46 4.00
C PHE A 102 -4.37 1.38 4.18
N VAL A 103 -4.85 0.45 4.99
CA VAL A 103 -6.29 0.30 5.27
C VAL A 103 -6.84 1.51 6.03
N ILE A 104 -6.11 2.00 7.03
CA ILE A 104 -6.52 3.20 7.80
C ILE A 104 -6.50 4.44 6.90
N ALA A 105 -5.41 4.67 6.15
CA ALA A 105 -5.34 5.80 5.22
C ALA A 105 -6.45 5.74 4.16
N GLY A 106 -6.73 4.54 3.64
CA GLY A 106 -7.80 4.30 2.68
C GLY A 106 -9.19 4.60 3.22
N SER A 107 -9.51 4.06 4.40
CA SER A 107 -10.82 4.29 5.05
C SER A 107 -11.04 5.76 5.40
N MET A 108 -10.03 6.47 5.91
CA MET A 108 -10.10 7.91 6.17
C MET A 108 -10.41 8.72 4.90
N CYS A 109 -9.81 8.35 3.77
CA CYS A 109 -10.07 9.00 2.49
C CYS A 109 -11.50 8.82 1.99
N ILE A 110 -12.10 7.65 2.26
CA ILE A 110 -13.48 7.32 1.88
C ILE A 110 -14.49 8.07 2.76
N VAL A 111 -14.27 8.07 4.08
CA VAL A 111 -15.20 8.68 5.06
C VAL A 111 -15.21 10.21 4.94
N ARG A 112 -14.09 10.83 4.55
CA ARG A 112 -13.99 12.29 4.44
C ARG A 112 -14.74 12.84 3.23
N ARG A 113 -15.96 13.34 3.47
CA ARG A 113 -16.78 14.04 2.46
C ARG A 113 -16.14 15.40 2.07
N PRO A 114 -16.15 15.78 0.78
CA PRO A 114 -15.72 17.12 0.37
C PRO A 114 -16.67 18.17 0.95
N THR A 115 -16.10 19.19 1.60
CA THR A 115 -16.83 20.23 2.36
C THR A 115 -17.64 21.22 1.50
N GLU A 116 -17.70 21.07 0.19
CA GLU A 116 -18.31 22.08 -0.70
C GLU A 116 -19.84 22.09 -0.72
N THR A 117 -20.53 21.09 -0.17
CA THR A 117 -22.00 21.02 -0.22
C THR A 117 -22.74 21.73 0.92
N LYS A 118 -22.04 22.44 1.82
CA LYS A 118 -22.69 23.22 2.89
C LYS A 118 -22.91 24.70 2.54
N ASN A 119 -22.05 25.31 1.73
CA ASN A 119 -22.15 26.74 1.42
C ASN A 119 -23.25 27.04 0.36
N ASP A 120 -23.44 26.14 -0.60
CA ASP A 120 -24.42 26.35 -1.67
C ASP A 120 -25.88 26.18 -1.22
N ARG A 121 -26.12 25.48 -0.09
CA ARG A 121 -27.47 25.36 0.50
C ARG A 121 -27.86 26.51 1.43
N ILE A 122 -26.89 27.30 1.90
CA ILE A 122 -27.16 28.45 2.77
C ILE A 122 -27.42 29.71 1.92
N ASN A 123 -26.78 29.83 0.76
CA ASN A 123 -26.98 30.95 -0.18
C ASN A 123 -28.19 30.75 -1.13
N SER A 124 -28.92 29.64 -1.00
CA SER A 124 -30.14 29.34 -1.76
C SER A 124 -31.41 29.37 -0.89
N MET A 125 -31.32 29.88 0.34
CA MET A 125 -32.43 30.14 1.28
C MET A 125 -32.49 31.64 1.57
#